data_AF-A0A2M8J3S4-F1
#
_entry.id   AF-A0A2M8J3S4-F1
#
_cell.length_a   1.000
_cell.length_b   1.000
_cell.length_c   1.000
_cell.angle_alpha   90.00
_cell.angle_beta   90.00
_cell.angle_gamma   90.00
#
_symmetry.space_group_name_H-M   'P 1'
#
loop_
_entity.id
_entity.type
_entity.pdbx_description
1 polymer ?
#
loop_
_entity_poly.entity_id
_entity_poly.type
_entity_poly.pdbx_seq_one_letter_code
_entity_poly.pdbx_strand_id
1 'polypeptide(L)'
;MTNETTHKLVVDGHVHLYPCFDTARFLTAAQTNLAVAAHRYGAGAGALLFTETARDNAFDALKEGSLLPPGWQADGAADDPALLLRSEQGGLPLIIVAGRQIQTRERIEVLALASDAPVPADGTALAEVLAALAADGVPAVLPWGVGKWMGDRGRVVTQTFAQTPGLLAGDNAGRPVGWPAPALFAGHPVIPGTDPLPYSGAETNVGRYGFVLEAPVALSRPGAAIRAWLAGLTASPPSFGRRAGPTGFAVGQARMRMG
;
A
#
# COMPACT_ATOMS: atom_id res chain seq x y z
N MET A 1 22.50 -17.68 19.84
CA MET A 1 22.08 -17.02 18.58
C MET A 1 20.84 -17.76 18.12
N THR A 2 19.65 -17.22 18.39
CA THR A 2 18.41 -17.75 17.82
C THR A 2 18.39 -17.38 16.35
N ASN A 3 18.41 -18.37 15.45
CA ASN A 3 18.19 -18.12 14.03
C ASN A 3 16.81 -17.49 13.88
N GLU A 4 16.78 -16.21 13.53
CA GLU A 4 15.53 -15.52 13.28
C GLU A 4 14.91 -16.05 11.98
N THR A 5 13.65 -16.45 12.04
CA THR A 5 12.95 -16.95 10.85
C THR A 5 12.70 -15.81 9.88
N THR A 6 13.25 -15.92 8.68
CA THR A 6 13.01 -14.98 7.59
C THR A 6 11.98 -15.54 6.61
N HIS A 7 11.12 -14.69 6.06
CA HIS A 7 10.05 -15.10 5.14
C HIS A 7 10.06 -14.27 3.86
N LYS A 8 9.70 -14.90 2.73
CA LYS A 8 9.16 -14.16 1.59
C LYS A 8 7.81 -13.58 1.97
N LEU A 9 7.47 -12.43 1.40
CA LEU A 9 6.19 -11.75 1.66
C LEU A 9 5.36 -11.62 0.39
N VAL A 10 4.04 -11.68 0.54
CA VAL A 10 3.09 -11.15 -0.44
C VAL A 10 2.52 -9.84 0.09
N VAL A 11 2.62 -8.77 -0.69
CA VAL A 11 2.40 -7.41 -0.22
C VAL A 11 1.31 -6.74 -1.04
N ASP A 12 0.31 -6.17 -0.37
CA ASP A 12 -0.60 -5.20 -0.96
C ASP A 12 0.00 -3.80 -0.81
N GLY A 13 0.37 -3.16 -1.92
CA GLY A 13 1.17 -1.94 -1.93
C GLY A 13 0.40 -0.63 -1.73
N HIS A 14 -0.94 -0.67 -1.67
CA HIS A 14 -1.79 0.51 -1.52
C HIS A 14 -3.07 0.11 -0.79
N VAL A 15 -3.16 0.45 0.50
CA VAL A 15 -4.26 0.03 1.36
C VAL A 15 -4.76 1.17 2.24
N HIS A 16 -6.07 1.40 2.20
CA HIS A 16 -6.78 2.23 3.15
C HIS A 16 -7.63 1.37 4.08
N LEU A 17 -7.61 1.69 5.38
CA LEU A 17 -8.61 1.23 6.34
C LEU A 17 -9.51 2.42 6.70
N TYR A 18 -10.57 2.63 5.89
CA TYR A 18 -11.45 3.77 6.08
C TYR A 18 -12.36 3.62 7.31
N PRO A 19 -12.83 4.73 7.91
CA PRO A 19 -13.76 4.68 9.04
C PRO A 19 -15.07 3.93 8.78
N CYS A 20 -15.49 3.78 7.51
CA CYS A 20 -16.70 3.04 7.14
C CYS A 20 -16.48 1.52 7.04
N PHE A 21 -15.26 1.03 7.20
CA PHE A 21 -14.92 -0.39 7.14
C PHE A 21 -15.10 -1.06 8.49
N ASP A 22 -15.59 -2.30 8.45
CA ASP A 22 -15.52 -3.21 9.59
C ASP A 22 -14.12 -3.81 9.66
N THR A 23 -13.38 -3.52 10.74
CA THR A 23 -11.97 -3.94 10.87
C THR A 23 -11.82 -5.46 10.97
N ALA A 24 -12.77 -6.17 11.59
CA ALA A 24 -12.72 -7.64 11.67
C ALA A 24 -12.87 -8.27 10.29
N ARG A 25 -13.82 -7.76 9.48
CA ARG A 25 -14.02 -8.19 8.09
C ARG A 25 -12.83 -7.82 7.21
N PHE A 26 -12.25 -6.64 7.40
CA PHE A 26 -11.04 -6.20 6.70
C PHE A 26 -9.85 -7.14 6.95
N LEU A 27 -9.49 -7.40 8.22
CA LEU A 27 -8.34 -8.26 8.56
C LEU A 27 -8.56 -9.70 8.12
N THR A 28 -9.78 -10.23 8.28
CA THR A 28 -10.12 -11.58 7.81
C THR A 28 -10.02 -11.68 6.28
N ALA A 29 -10.49 -10.67 5.56
CA ALA A 29 -10.38 -10.61 4.11
C ALA A 29 -8.92 -10.50 3.66
N ALA A 30 -8.11 -9.65 4.28
CA ALA A 30 -6.68 -9.53 4.01
C ALA A 30 -5.97 -10.88 4.18
N GLN A 31 -6.18 -11.54 5.32
CA GLN A 31 -5.59 -12.84 5.61
C GLN A 31 -5.99 -13.89 4.56
N THR A 32 -7.28 -13.96 4.22
CA THR A 32 -7.81 -14.93 3.25
C THR A 32 -7.27 -14.67 1.84
N ASN A 33 -7.32 -13.42 1.37
CA ASN A 33 -6.91 -13.05 0.01
C ASN A 33 -5.39 -13.20 -0.16
N LEU A 34 -4.60 -12.74 0.82
CA LEU A 34 -3.14 -12.89 0.78
C LEU A 34 -2.70 -14.34 0.97
N ALA A 35 -3.42 -15.18 1.71
CA ALA A 35 -3.10 -16.61 1.84
C ALA A 35 -3.09 -17.33 0.48
N VAL A 36 -3.97 -16.95 -0.45
CA VAL A 36 -3.99 -17.50 -1.81
C VAL A 36 -2.69 -17.17 -2.55
N ALA A 37 -2.24 -15.91 -2.47
CA ALA A 37 -0.98 -15.50 -3.07
C ALA A 37 0.22 -16.14 -2.35
N ALA A 38 0.19 -16.18 -1.02
CA ALA A 38 1.25 -16.74 -0.21
C ALA A 38 1.48 -18.21 -0.51
N HIS A 39 0.40 -19.00 -0.61
CA HIS A 39 0.47 -20.40 -1.03
C HIS A 39 1.09 -20.55 -2.43
N ARG A 40 0.68 -19.70 -3.39
CA ARG A 40 1.19 -19.74 -4.76
C ARG A 40 2.69 -19.41 -4.86
N TYR A 41 3.18 -18.48 -4.05
CA TYR A 41 4.56 -17.97 -4.13
C TYR A 41 5.48 -18.47 -3.00
N GLY A 42 4.97 -19.34 -2.12
CA GLY A 42 5.73 -19.83 -0.97
C GLY A 42 6.08 -18.73 0.04
N ALA A 43 5.20 -17.74 0.22
CA ALA A 43 5.39 -16.68 1.21
C ALA A 43 4.93 -17.13 2.60
N GLY A 44 5.62 -16.68 3.64
CA GLY A 44 5.32 -17.04 5.03
C GLY A 44 4.43 -16.04 5.76
N ALA A 45 4.26 -14.85 5.19
CA ALA A 45 3.39 -13.79 5.73
C ALA A 45 2.86 -12.91 4.60
N GLY A 46 1.75 -12.22 4.89
CA GLY A 46 1.20 -11.17 4.05
C GLY A 46 1.53 -9.80 4.63
N ALA A 47 1.69 -8.77 3.81
CA ALA A 47 1.86 -7.40 4.26
C ALA A 47 0.87 -6.44 3.59
N LEU A 48 0.41 -5.43 4.33
CA LEU A 48 -0.42 -4.35 3.84
C LEU A 48 0.34 -3.04 4.05
N LEU A 49 0.60 -2.29 2.97
CA LEU A 49 1.18 -0.97 3.06
C LEU A 49 0.06 0.05 3.19
N PHE A 50 -0.12 0.59 4.39
CA PHE A 50 -1.15 1.59 4.64
C PHE A 50 -0.81 2.91 3.96
N THR A 51 -1.83 3.58 3.44
CA THR A 51 -1.75 4.86 2.76
C THR A 51 -2.71 5.87 3.39
N GLU A 52 -2.60 6.04 4.70
CA GLU A 52 -3.55 6.83 5.49
C GLU A 52 -3.59 8.29 5.05
N THR A 53 -4.78 8.87 4.90
CA THR A 53 -4.90 10.32 4.63
C THR A 53 -4.64 11.11 5.92
N ALA A 54 -4.55 12.43 5.82
CA ALA A 54 -4.44 13.31 7.01
C ALA A 54 -5.60 13.17 8.02
N ARG A 55 -6.68 12.48 7.67
CA ARG A 55 -7.85 12.24 8.52
C ARG A 55 -7.90 10.84 9.14
N ASP A 56 -7.04 9.93 8.68
CA ASP A 56 -7.04 8.53 9.08
C ASP A 56 -5.86 8.26 10.03
N ASN A 57 -6.10 7.42 11.05
CA ASN A 57 -5.12 7.04 12.07
C ASN A 57 -5.30 5.57 12.52
N ALA A 58 -5.77 4.73 11.61
CA ALA A 58 -5.96 3.30 11.80
C ALA A 58 -4.67 2.54 12.19
N PHE A 59 -3.49 2.91 11.68
CA PHE A 59 -2.24 2.26 12.11
C PHE A 59 -2.00 2.44 13.61
N ASP A 60 -2.09 3.69 14.08
CA ASP A 60 -1.90 4.01 15.50
C ASP A 60 -3.00 3.37 16.36
N ALA A 61 -4.25 3.39 15.89
CA ALA A 61 -5.36 2.75 16.58
C ALA A 61 -5.21 1.21 16.67
N LEU A 62 -4.61 0.56 15.66
CA LEU A 62 -4.23 -0.86 15.74
C LEU A 62 -3.06 -1.07 16.70
N LYS A 63 -2.05 -0.19 16.68
CA LYS A 63 -0.88 -0.25 17.57
C LYS A 63 -1.28 -0.13 19.05
N GLU A 64 -2.23 0.74 19.34
CA GLU A 64 -2.80 0.96 20.67
C GLU A 64 -3.84 -0.12 21.07
N GLY A 65 -4.26 -0.93 20.11
CA GLY A 65 -5.25 -1.99 20.31
C GLY A 65 -6.71 -1.52 20.30
N SER A 66 -6.98 -0.21 20.15
CA SER A 66 -8.34 0.34 20.14
C SER A 66 -9.15 -0.05 18.90
N LEU A 67 -8.47 -0.37 17.79
CA LEU A 67 -9.07 -0.88 16.55
C LEU A 67 -8.88 -2.39 16.38
N LEU A 68 -8.23 -3.09 17.33
CA LEU A 68 -8.00 -4.52 17.23
C LEU A 68 -9.30 -5.30 17.51
N PRO A 69 -9.78 -6.13 16.57
CA PRO A 69 -10.94 -6.97 16.83
C PRO A 69 -10.65 -8.07 17.86
N PRO A 70 -11.66 -8.57 18.58
CA PRO A 70 -11.49 -9.73 19.46
C PRO A 70 -10.87 -10.93 18.71
N GLY A 71 -9.94 -11.63 19.36
CA GLY A 71 -9.23 -12.77 18.79
C GLY A 71 -8.09 -12.41 17.82
N TRP A 72 -7.73 -11.12 17.73
CA TRP A 72 -6.50 -10.66 17.09
C TRP A 72 -5.51 -10.18 18.14
N GLN A 73 -4.23 -10.35 17.83
CA GLN A 73 -3.10 -9.86 18.63
C GLN A 73 -2.17 -9.10 17.70
N ALA A 74 -1.56 -8.03 18.20
CA ALA A 74 -0.62 -7.19 17.48
C ALA A 74 0.66 -7.05 18.29
N ASP A 75 1.79 -7.34 17.66
CA ASP A 75 3.13 -7.17 18.21
C ASP A 75 3.94 -6.28 17.28
N GLY A 76 4.84 -5.44 17.80
CA GLY A 76 5.71 -4.60 16.97
C GLY A 76 6.90 -4.08 17.75
N ALA A 77 8.03 -3.91 17.07
CA ALA A 77 9.17 -3.21 17.66
C ALA A 77 8.85 -1.71 17.80
N ALA A 78 9.31 -1.09 18.88
CA ALA A 78 9.02 0.32 19.15
C ALA A 78 9.56 1.26 18.05
N ASP A 79 10.67 0.88 17.41
CA ASP A 79 11.39 1.62 16.37
C ASP A 79 11.23 1.02 14.96
N ASP A 80 10.11 0.34 14.71
CA ASP A 80 9.74 -0.18 13.38
C ASP A 80 8.34 0.33 13.00
N PRO A 81 8.14 0.83 11.77
CA PRO A 81 6.85 1.35 11.31
C PRO A 81 5.91 0.22 10.89
N ALA A 82 5.89 -0.89 11.65
CA ALA A 82 5.07 -2.04 11.34
C ALA A 82 4.57 -2.79 12.57
N LEU A 83 3.44 -3.47 12.39
CA LEU A 83 2.81 -4.37 13.36
C LEU A 83 2.66 -5.75 12.73
N LEU A 84 3.03 -6.78 13.48
CA LEU A 84 2.74 -8.17 13.18
C LEU A 84 1.43 -8.56 13.85
N LEU A 85 0.41 -8.80 13.05
CA LEU A 85 -0.91 -9.21 13.47
C LEU A 85 -1.10 -10.72 13.31
N ARG A 86 -1.64 -11.35 14.34
CA ARG A 86 -1.96 -12.78 14.37
C ARG A 86 -3.39 -12.97 14.85
N SER A 87 -4.13 -13.85 14.18
CA SER A 87 -5.42 -14.31 14.67
C SER A 87 -5.24 -15.53 15.57
N GLU A 88 -5.98 -15.60 16.67
CA GLU A 88 -6.06 -16.78 17.53
C GLU A 88 -6.65 -18.00 16.79
N GLN A 89 -7.40 -17.77 15.71
CA GLN A 89 -7.89 -18.82 14.82
C GLN A 89 -6.81 -19.35 13.86
N GLY A 90 -5.60 -18.81 13.92
CA GLY A 90 -4.50 -19.14 13.02
C GLY A 90 -4.59 -18.45 11.66
N GLY A 91 -3.97 -19.05 10.65
CA GLY A 91 -3.90 -18.51 9.29
C GLY A 91 -2.62 -17.74 8.99
N LEU A 92 -2.58 -17.06 7.84
CA LEU A 92 -1.41 -16.30 7.41
C LEU A 92 -1.18 -15.11 8.36
N PRO A 93 0.03 -14.95 8.94
CA PRO A 93 0.37 -13.73 9.68
C PRO A 93 0.30 -12.51 8.77
N LEU A 94 -0.22 -11.41 9.31
CA LEU A 94 -0.32 -10.14 8.59
C LEU A 94 0.68 -9.14 9.15
N ILE A 95 1.37 -8.41 8.28
CA ILE A 95 2.23 -7.29 8.63
C ILE A 95 1.50 -6.03 8.18
N ILE A 96 1.14 -5.16 9.11
CA ILE A 96 0.60 -3.84 8.79
C ILE A 96 1.76 -2.87 8.83
N VAL A 97 2.01 -2.17 7.73
CA VAL A 97 3.12 -1.22 7.62
C VAL A 97 2.55 0.18 7.50
N ALA A 98 3.00 1.10 8.36
CA ALA A 98 2.57 2.49 8.34
C ALA A 98 2.96 3.18 7.04
N GLY A 99 2.11 4.12 6.62
CA GLY A 99 2.36 5.00 5.50
C GLY A 99 1.26 6.04 5.38
N ARG A 100 1.53 7.07 4.57
CA ARG A 100 0.67 8.24 4.41
C ARG A 100 0.37 8.50 2.94
N GLN A 101 -0.79 9.06 2.68
CA GLN A 101 -1.17 9.63 1.40
C GLN A 101 -1.28 11.14 1.53
N ILE A 102 -0.54 11.86 0.69
CA ILE A 102 -0.45 13.33 0.68
C ILE A 102 -1.07 13.82 -0.64
N GLN A 103 -2.01 14.76 -0.57
CA GLN A 103 -2.52 15.46 -1.74
C GLN A 103 -1.76 16.76 -1.94
N THR A 104 -0.99 16.86 -3.01
CA THR A 104 -0.18 18.05 -3.30
C THR A 104 -1.02 19.21 -3.85
N ARG A 105 -0.45 20.42 -3.89
CA ARG A 105 -1.07 21.60 -4.50
C ARG A 105 -1.49 21.37 -5.95
N GLU A 106 -0.73 20.58 -6.70
CA GLU A 106 -0.98 20.21 -8.08
C GLU A 106 -2.13 19.19 -8.23
N ARG A 107 -2.73 18.75 -7.11
CA ARG A 107 -3.73 17.67 -7.03
C ARG A 107 -3.17 16.36 -7.56
N ILE A 108 -1.90 16.12 -7.26
CA ILE A 108 -1.20 14.86 -7.46
C ILE A 108 -1.10 14.20 -6.09
N GLU A 109 -1.35 12.90 -6.08
CA GLU A 109 -1.28 12.11 -4.87
C GLU A 109 0.14 11.55 -4.74
N VAL A 110 0.69 11.56 -3.53
CA VAL A 110 1.97 10.96 -3.20
C VAL A 110 1.75 10.00 -2.04
N LEU A 111 2.18 8.76 -2.20
CA LEU A 111 2.23 7.79 -1.10
C LEU A 111 3.63 7.82 -0.49
N ALA A 112 3.70 8.07 0.81
CA ALA A 112 4.89 7.91 1.62
C ALA A 112 4.79 6.55 2.33
N LEU A 113 5.53 5.55 1.84
CA LEU A 113 5.37 4.16 2.30
C LEU A 113 6.42 3.76 3.34
N ALA A 114 6.08 2.79 4.18
CA ALA A 114 6.97 2.18 5.16
C ALA A 114 7.62 3.19 6.13
N SER A 115 6.80 4.12 6.62
CA SER A 115 7.20 5.17 7.55
C SER A 115 6.01 5.61 8.39
N ASP A 116 6.24 5.81 9.69
CA ASP A 116 5.35 6.47 10.64
C ASP A 116 5.83 7.89 11.00
N ALA A 117 6.88 8.37 10.32
CA ALA A 117 7.40 9.73 10.50
C ALA A 117 6.37 10.80 10.04
N PRO A 118 6.41 12.00 10.63
CA PRO A 118 5.62 13.14 10.15
C PRO A 118 5.87 13.39 8.66
N VAL A 119 4.80 13.69 7.92
CA VAL A 119 4.86 14.03 6.50
C VAL A 119 4.44 15.49 6.27
N PRO A 120 4.85 16.10 5.14
CA PRO A 120 4.33 17.41 4.74
C PRO A 120 2.80 17.43 4.68
N ALA A 121 2.22 18.59 4.97
CA ALA A 121 0.77 18.77 4.94
C ALA A 121 0.19 18.71 3.52
N ASP A 122 -1.10 18.37 3.43
CA ASP A 122 -1.85 18.51 2.18
C ASP A 122 -1.76 19.95 1.65
N GLY A 123 -1.66 20.09 0.32
CA GLY A 123 -1.48 21.37 -0.34
C GLY A 123 -0.05 21.87 -0.41
N THR A 124 0.94 21.15 0.16
CA THR A 124 2.36 21.38 -0.13
C THR A 124 2.68 21.07 -1.60
N ALA A 125 3.65 21.78 -2.19
CA ALA A 125 4.02 21.57 -3.59
C ALA A 125 4.65 20.19 -3.80
N LEU A 126 4.35 19.53 -4.93
CA LEU A 126 4.85 18.18 -5.21
C LEU A 126 6.38 18.05 -5.06
N ALA A 127 7.13 19.01 -5.59
CA ALA A 127 8.60 19.00 -5.49
C ALA A 127 9.08 19.10 -4.03
N GLU A 128 8.41 19.89 -3.19
CA GLU A 128 8.74 20.04 -1.77
C GLU A 128 8.41 18.75 -1.00
N VAL A 129 7.27 18.11 -1.31
CA VAL A 129 6.90 16.82 -0.71
C VAL A 129 7.96 15.77 -1.04
N LEU A 130 8.31 15.61 -2.31
CA LEU A 130 9.29 14.60 -2.73
C LEU A 130 10.67 14.87 -2.16
N ALA A 131 11.10 16.13 -2.08
CA ALA A 131 12.37 16.50 -1.46
C ALA A 131 12.41 16.16 0.04
N ALA A 132 11.33 16.43 0.77
CA ALA A 132 11.22 16.08 2.20
C ALA A 132 11.28 14.55 2.41
N LEU A 133 10.47 13.79 1.65
CA LEU A 133 10.50 12.33 1.73
C LEU A 133 11.87 11.75 1.38
N ALA A 134 12.54 12.30 0.37
CA ALA A 134 13.88 11.87 -0.02
C ALA A 134 14.93 12.18 1.06
N ALA A 135 14.86 13.36 1.69
CA ALA A 135 15.76 13.75 2.77
C ALA A 135 15.66 12.81 3.98
N ASP A 136 14.45 12.33 4.25
CA ASP A 136 14.20 11.37 5.33
C ASP A 136 14.41 9.92 4.88
N GLY A 137 14.66 9.65 3.60
CA GLY A 137 14.83 8.30 3.04
C GLY A 137 13.53 7.49 3.01
N VAL A 138 12.38 8.15 2.85
CA VAL A 138 11.05 7.52 2.78
C VAL A 138 10.69 7.25 1.32
N PRO A 139 10.39 5.99 0.93
CA PRO A 139 9.95 5.65 -0.42
C PRO A 139 8.69 6.42 -0.82
N ALA A 140 8.77 7.11 -1.96
CA ALA A 140 7.66 7.85 -2.54
C ALA A 140 7.08 7.09 -3.74
N VAL A 141 5.75 7.01 -3.81
CA VAL A 141 5.01 6.44 -4.94
C VAL A 141 4.04 7.48 -5.49
N LEU A 142 4.00 7.66 -6.81
CA LEU A 142 2.87 8.34 -7.47
C LEU A 142 1.87 7.27 -7.94
N PRO A 143 0.71 7.12 -7.28
CA PRO A 143 -0.28 6.13 -7.66
C PRO A 143 -1.03 6.58 -8.91
N TRP A 144 -1.35 5.60 -9.76
CA TRP A 144 -2.18 5.84 -10.92
C TRP A 144 -3.59 6.25 -10.51
N GLY A 145 -4.15 7.26 -11.18
CA GLY A 145 -5.55 7.63 -11.01
C GLY A 145 -6.21 7.92 -12.34
N VAL A 146 -7.45 7.44 -12.50
CA VAL A 146 -8.29 7.68 -13.69
C VAL A 146 -8.32 9.18 -13.99
N GLY A 147 -7.87 9.57 -15.18
CA GLY A 147 -7.85 10.97 -15.62
C GLY A 147 -6.88 11.89 -14.85
N LYS A 148 -6.22 11.43 -13.77
CA LYS A 148 -5.20 12.20 -13.05
C LYS A 148 -3.91 12.31 -13.86
N TRP A 149 -3.62 11.35 -14.72
CA TRP A 149 -2.42 11.31 -15.55
C TRP A 149 -2.66 11.78 -17.00
N MET A 150 -3.77 12.47 -17.25
CA MET A 150 -4.10 13.06 -18.55
C MET A 150 -4.01 14.59 -18.48
N GLY A 151 -3.76 15.25 -19.61
CA GLY A 151 -3.67 16.70 -19.72
C GLY A 151 -2.50 17.29 -18.91
N ASP A 152 -2.69 18.48 -18.33
CA ASP A 152 -1.64 19.20 -17.60
C ASP A 152 -1.05 18.40 -16.43
N ARG A 153 -1.90 17.67 -15.70
CA ARG A 153 -1.44 16.83 -14.58
C ARG A 153 -0.55 15.68 -15.07
N GLY A 154 -0.88 15.08 -16.22
CA GLY A 154 -0.04 14.07 -16.85
C GLY A 154 1.35 14.60 -17.22
N ARG A 155 1.43 15.84 -17.70
CA ARG A 155 2.71 16.52 -17.98
C ARG A 155 3.55 16.72 -16.71
N VAL A 156 2.93 17.19 -15.62
CA VAL A 156 3.61 17.35 -14.33
C VAL A 156 4.14 16.01 -13.81
N VAL A 157 3.32 14.96 -13.83
CA VAL A 157 3.74 13.60 -13.41
C VAL A 157 4.93 13.12 -14.27
N THR A 158 4.84 13.27 -15.59
CA THR A 158 5.91 12.82 -16.51
C THR A 158 7.22 13.56 -16.26
N GLN A 159 7.17 14.87 -16.09
CA GLN A 159 8.35 15.68 -15.77
C GLN A 159 8.93 15.30 -14.41
N THR A 160 8.06 15.03 -13.41
CA THR A 160 8.47 14.65 -12.06
C THR A 160 9.26 13.35 -12.07
N PHE A 161 8.77 12.33 -12.76
CA PHE A 161 9.49 11.06 -12.94
C PHE A 161 10.85 11.24 -13.61
N ALA A 162 10.93 12.08 -14.65
CA ALA A 162 12.20 12.36 -15.33
C ALA A 162 13.23 13.08 -14.44
N GLN A 163 12.78 13.81 -13.42
CA GLN A 163 13.62 14.65 -12.56
C GLN A 163 13.90 14.04 -11.18
N THR A 164 13.21 12.96 -10.80
CA THR A 164 13.26 12.39 -9.45
C THR A 164 13.70 10.93 -9.48
N PRO A 165 15.01 10.65 -9.41
CA PRO A 165 15.53 9.29 -9.27
C PRO A 165 14.95 8.58 -8.05
N GLY A 166 14.67 7.28 -8.18
CA GLY A 166 14.11 6.47 -7.09
C GLY A 166 12.61 6.65 -6.85
N LEU A 167 11.93 7.54 -7.59
CA LEU A 167 10.48 7.66 -7.54
C LEU A 167 9.80 6.42 -8.14
N LEU A 168 8.83 5.89 -7.42
CA LEU A 168 8.10 4.69 -7.82
C LEU A 168 6.74 5.07 -8.44
N ALA A 169 6.27 4.26 -9.37
CA ALA A 169 4.90 4.35 -9.87
C ALA A 169 3.99 3.40 -9.09
N GLY A 170 2.73 3.77 -8.88
CA GLY A 170 1.73 2.90 -8.28
C GLY A 170 0.69 2.44 -9.30
N ASP A 171 0.36 1.16 -9.30
CA ASP A 171 -0.80 0.65 -10.04
C ASP A 171 -1.87 0.18 -9.05
N ASN A 172 -3.14 0.46 -9.33
CA ASN A 172 -4.22 0.00 -8.46
C ASN A 172 -5.13 -1.04 -9.13
N ALA A 173 -5.77 -1.86 -8.30
CA ALA A 173 -6.74 -2.84 -8.76
C ALA A 173 -7.94 -2.17 -9.47
N GLY A 174 -8.21 -0.90 -9.18
CA GLY A 174 -9.25 -0.12 -9.85
C GLY A 174 -9.01 0.12 -11.35
N ARG A 175 -7.77 0.04 -11.85
CA ARG A 175 -7.47 0.29 -13.27
C ARG A 175 -8.07 -0.79 -14.18
N PRO A 176 -9.06 -0.48 -15.05
CA PRO A 176 -9.79 -1.51 -15.78
C PRO A 176 -8.92 -2.45 -16.62
N VAL A 177 -9.25 -3.73 -16.62
CA VAL A 177 -8.64 -4.71 -17.55
C VAL A 177 -8.88 -4.26 -18.99
N GLY A 178 -7.86 -4.38 -19.83
CA GLY A 178 -7.88 -3.92 -21.23
C GLY A 178 -7.45 -2.47 -21.44
N TRP A 179 -7.40 -1.65 -20.38
CA TRP A 179 -6.80 -0.32 -20.49
C TRP A 179 -5.27 -0.45 -20.59
N PRO A 180 -4.63 0.32 -21.50
CA PRO A 180 -3.19 0.30 -21.63
C PRO A 180 -2.54 0.70 -20.31
N ALA A 181 -1.38 0.11 -20.02
CA ALA A 181 -0.53 0.65 -18.98
C ALA A 181 -0.11 2.08 -19.39
N PRO A 182 -0.05 3.04 -18.45
CA PRO A 182 0.59 4.31 -18.72
C PRO A 182 2.01 4.11 -19.24
N ALA A 183 2.43 4.89 -20.24
CA ALA A 183 3.77 4.77 -20.82
C ALA A 183 4.89 4.91 -19.77
N LEU A 184 4.64 5.71 -18.71
CA LEU A 184 5.55 5.89 -17.58
C LEU A 184 5.91 4.59 -16.86
N PHE A 185 5.07 3.56 -16.90
CA PHE A 185 5.35 2.27 -16.27
C PHE A 185 6.52 1.54 -16.94
N ALA A 186 6.82 1.81 -18.21
CA ALA A 186 7.88 1.10 -18.95
C ALA A 186 9.30 1.52 -18.53
N GLY A 187 9.45 2.60 -17.74
CA GLY A 187 10.75 3.13 -17.32
C GLY A 187 10.92 3.26 -15.81
N HIS A 188 9.94 2.85 -15.02
CA HIS A 188 9.96 3.01 -13.56
C HIS A 188 9.43 1.75 -12.88
N PRO A 189 9.96 1.39 -11.70
CA PRO A 189 9.37 0.32 -10.91
C PRO A 189 7.93 0.66 -10.54
N VAL A 190 7.05 -0.32 -10.69
CA VAL A 190 5.62 -0.20 -10.42
C VAL A 190 5.24 -1.03 -9.20
N ILE A 191 4.65 -0.39 -8.20
CA ILE A 191 4.12 -1.00 -6.99
C ILE A 191 2.61 -1.21 -7.18
N PRO A 192 2.15 -2.46 -7.35
CA PRO A 192 0.72 -2.77 -7.37
C PRO A 192 0.10 -2.75 -5.97
N GLY A 193 -1.15 -2.30 -5.86
CA GLY A 193 -1.94 -2.35 -4.63
C GLY A 193 -3.45 -2.36 -4.86
N THR A 194 -4.22 -2.84 -3.89
CA THR A 194 -5.66 -3.01 -4.06
C THR A 194 -6.40 -1.67 -4.15
N ASP A 195 -6.03 -0.69 -3.32
CA ASP A 195 -6.68 0.61 -3.19
C ASP A 195 -8.21 0.48 -3.06
N PRO A 196 -8.70 -0.16 -1.98
CA PRO A 196 -10.13 -0.38 -1.80
C PRO A 196 -10.86 0.97 -1.73
N LEU A 197 -12.06 1.06 -2.31
CA LEU A 197 -12.83 2.32 -2.36
C LEU A 197 -13.57 2.59 -1.03
N PRO A 198 -13.88 3.85 -0.66
CA PRO A 198 -14.44 4.21 0.64
C PRO A 198 -15.95 3.96 0.75
N TYR A 199 -16.41 2.73 0.57
CA TYR A 199 -17.79 2.33 0.83
C TYR A 199 -17.86 0.97 1.54
N SER A 200 -18.89 0.78 2.38
CA SER A 200 -19.07 -0.46 3.13
C SER A 200 -19.15 -1.69 2.22
N GLY A 201 -18.43 -2.74 2.57
CA GLY A 201 -18.23 -3.95 1.79
C GLY A 201 -16.97 -3.95 0.93
N ALA A 202 -16.38 -2.78 0.62
CA ALA A 202 -15.14 -2.71 -0.15
C ALA A 202 -13.94 -3.25 0.64
N GLU A 203 -13.99 -3.26 1.98
CA GLU A 203 -12.99 -3.87 2.86
C GLU A 203 -12.72 -5.34 2.53
N THR A 204 -13.68 -6.04 1.91
CA THR A 204 -13.50 -7.46 1.52
C THR A 204 -12.54 -7.66 0.35
N ASN A 205 -12.16 -6.58 -0.34
CA ASN A 205 -11.24 -6.62 -1.48
C ASN A 205 -9.77 -6.53 -1.09
N VAL A 206 -9.44 -6.08 0.13
CA VAL A 206 -8.05 -5.88 0.56
C VAL A 206 -7.20 -7.15 0.37
N GLY A 207 -5.95 -7.00 -0.05
CA GLY A 207 -5.03 -8.11 -0.26
C GLY A 207 -5.26 -8.91 -1.55
N ARG A 208 -6.08 -8.42 -2.50
CA ARG A 208 -6.36 -9.13 -3.77
C ARG A 208 -5.42 -8.78 -4.91
N TYR A 209 -4.73 -7.64 -4.84
CA TYR A 209 -3.77 -7.21 -5.85
C TYR A 209 -2.54 -6.60 -5.17
N GLY A 210 -1.37 -6.99 -5.65
CA GLY A 210 -0.13 -6.69 -4.95
C GLY A 210 1.08 -7.31 -5.61
N PHE A 211 2.19 -7.38 -4.89
CA PHE A 211 3.47 -7.89 -5.36
C PHE A 211 4.10 -8.91 -4.41
N VAL A 212 5.09 -9.62 -4.92
CA VAL A 212 5.89 -10.58 -4.15
C VAL A 212 7.22 -9.94 -3.79
N LEU A 213 7.53 -9.90 -2.50
CA LEU A 213 8.85 -9.54 -1.99
C LEU A 213 9.62 -10.86 -1.79
N GLU A 214 10.50 -11.17 -2.74
CA GLU A 214 11.23 -12.45 -2.78
C GLU A 214 12.44 -12.49 -1.84
N ALA A 215 12.93 -11.33 -1.41
CA ALA A 215 13.98 -11.23 -0.42
C ALA A 215 13.47 -11.75 0.95
N PRO A 216 14.26 -12.52 1.69
CA PRO A 216 13.88 -12.95 3.03
C PRO A 216 13.77 -11.76 3.99
N VAL A 217 12.63 -11.62 4.68
CA VAL A 217 12.37 -10.58 5.67
C VAL A 217 12.24 -11.19 7.07
N ALA A 218 13.04 -10.67 8.00
CA ALA A 218 12.93 -10.94 9.42
C ALA A 218 11.67 -10.27 10.00
N LEU A 219 10.87 -11.02 10.77
CA LEU A 219 9.61 -10.50 11.32
C LEU A 219 9.79 -9.63 12.58
N SER A 220 11.00 -9.50 13.12
CA SER A 220 11.25 -8.54 14.22
C SER A 220 11.20 -7.08 13.77
N ARG A 221 11.58 -6.79 12.52
CA ARG A 221 11.64 -5.44 11.95
C ARG A 221 11.21 -5.39 10.47
N PRO A 222 10.00 -5.87 10.13
CA PRO A 222 9.59 -6.00 8.75
C PRO A 222 9.38 -4.65 8.05
N GLY A 223 9.00 -3.59 8.78
CA GLY A 223 8.81 -2.26 8.22
C GLY A 223 10.12 -1.68 7.67
N ALA A 224 11.19 -1.72 8.46
CA ALA A 224 12.51 -1.28 8.03
C ALA A 224 13.05 -2.10 6.85
N ALA A 225 12.83 -3.43 6.85
CA ALA A 225 13.25 -4.29 5.74
C ALA A 225 12.50 -3.97 4.44
N ILE A 226 11.17 -3.78 4.51
CA ILE A 226 10.34 -3.38 3.37
C ILE A 226 10.76 -2.01 2.86
N ARG A 227 11.00 -1.05 3.76
CA ARG A 227 11.47 0.30 3.41
C ARG A 227 12.79 0.26 2.64
N ALA A 228 13.78 -0.48 3.14
CA ALA A 228 15.08 -0.62 2.49
C ALA A 228 14.94 -1.31 1.12
N TRP A 229 14.09 -2.33 1.02
CA TRP A 229 13.81 -3.02 -0.24
C TRP A 229 13.15 -2.09 -1.27
N LEU A 230 12.16 -1.29 -0.87
CA LEU A 230 11.51 -0.30 -1.74
C LEU A 230 12.50 0.78 -2.22
N ALA A 231 13.36 1.27 -1.34
CA ALA A 231 14.36 2.29 -1.67
C ALA A 231 15.42 1.79 -2.68
N GLY A 232 15.71 0.48 -2.67
CA GLY A 232 16.65 -0.15 -3.60
C GLY A 232 16.02 -0.69 -4.89
N LEU A 233 14.72 -0.47 -5.11
CA LEU A 233 13.99 -1.10 -6.20
C LEU A 233 14.34 -0.45 -7.56
N THR A 234 14.85 -1.25 -8.49
CA THR A 234 15.21 -0.79 -9.85
C THR A 234 14.33 -1.36 -10.95
N ALA A 235 13.46 -2.32 -10.62
CA ALA A 235 12.51 -2.94 -11.55
C ALA A 235 11.23 -3.32 -10.82
N SER A 236 10.12 -3.41 -11.56
CA SER A 236 8.84 -3.83 -10.97
C SER A 236 8.93 -5.26 -10.42
N PRO A 237 8.49 -5.51 -9.18
CA PRO A 237 8.44 -6.85 -8.61
C PRO A 237 7.39 -7.71 -9.32
N PRO A 238 7.46 -9.05 -9.18
CA PRO A 238 6.39 -9.94 -9.62
C PRO A 238 5.07 -9.55 -8.96
N SER A 239 4.02 -9.34 -9.76
CA SER A 239 2.70 -9.01 -9.25
C SER A 239 1.80 -10.24 -9.10
N PHE A 240 0.80 -10.15 -8.24
CA PHE A 240 -0.27 -11.13 -8.09
C PHE A 240 -1.64 -10.45 -8.15
N GLY A 241 -2.68 -11.26 -8.35
CA GLY A 241 -4.05 -10.77 -8.38
C GLY A 241 -4.54 -10.35 -9.75
N ARG A 242 -5.71 -9.70 -9.78
CA ARG A 242 -6.33 -9.19 -11.00
C ARG A 242 -6.94 -7.82 -10.76
N ARG A 243 -6.87 -6.98 -11.77
CA ARG A 243 -7.55 -5.67 -11.80
C ARG A 243 -9.05 -5.83 -12.05
N ALA A 244 -9.81 -4.80 -11.74
CA ALA A 244 -11.25 -4.75 -11.92
C ALA A 244 -11.63 -4.92 -13.41
N GLY A 245 -12.68 -5.71 -13.65
CA GLY A 245 -13.35 -5.72 -14.94
C GLY A 245 -14.14 -4.42 -15.15
N PRO A 246 -14.58 -4.12 -16.40
CA PRO A 246 -15.31 -2.89 -16.71
C PRO A 246 -16.57 -2.66 -15.84
N THR A 247 -17.30 -3.73 -15.50
CA THR A 247 -18.48 -3.69 -14.63
C THR A 247 -18.12 -3.37 -13.18
N GLY A 248 -17.07 -4.01 -12.65
CA GLY A 248 -16.57 -3.75 -11.30
C GLY A 248 -16.10 -2.29 -11.14
N PHE A 249 -15.44 -1.75 -12.17
CA PHE A 249 -15.06 -0.34 -12.21
C PHE A 249 -16.28 0.59 -12.16
N ALA A 250 -17.27 0.39 -13.04
CA ALA A 250 -18.46 1.25 -13.09
C ALA A 250 -19.28 1.22 -11.79
N VAL A 251 -19.47 0.03 -11.20
CA VAL A 251 -20.19 -0.13 -9.93
C VAL A 251 -19.45 0.55 -8.78
N GLY A 252 -18.13 0.42 -8.73
CA GLY A 252 -17.31 1.10 -7.72
C GLY A 252 -17.42 2.62 -7.80
N GLN A 253 -17.33 3.18 -9.01
CA GLN A 253 -17.49 4.62 -9.24
C GLN A 253 -18.89 5.13 -8.89
N ALA A 254 -19.94 4.36 -9.18
CA ALA A 254 -21.31 4.72 -8.83
C ALA A 254 -21.53 4.73 -7.31
N ARG A 255 -21.05 3.72 -6.60
CA ARG A 255 -21.20 3.60 -5.14
C ARG A 255 -20.49 4.72 -4.37
N MET A 256 -19.30 5.12 -4.82
CA MET A 256 -18.61 6.28 -4.23
C MET A 256 -19.39 7.59 -4.32
N ARG A 257 -20.31 7.73 -5.27
CA ARG A 257 -21.11 8.95 -5.45
C ARG A 257 -22.45 8.92 -4.70
N MET A 258 -22.82 7.75 -4.18
CA MET A 258 -24.08 7.53 -3.45
C MET A 258 -23.88 7.38 -1.93
N GLY A 259 -22.62 7.34 -1.47
CA GLY A 259 -22.24 7.33 -0.07
C GLY A 259 -21.81 8.69 0.42
#